data_AF-B5LN93-F1
#
_entry.id   AF-B5LN93-F1
#
_cell.length_a   1.000
_cell.length_b   1.000
_cell.length_c   1.000
_cell.angle_alpha   90.00
_cell.angle_beta   90.00
_cell.angle_gamma   90.00
#
_symmetry.space_group_name_H-M   'P 1'
#
loop_
_entity.id
_entity.type
_entity.pdbx_description
1 polymer ?
#
loop_
_entity_poly.entity_id
_entity_poly.type
_entity_poly.pdbx_seq_one_letter_code
_entity_poly.pdbx_strand_id
1 'polypeptide(L)' 'NCWVRKGGAFTGEVSAEMLVNLGIPWVILGHSERRALLKETNEFVGDKVAYALSQGLKVIACVG' A
#
# COMPACT_ATOMS: atom_id res chain seq x y z
N ASN A 1 2.35 4.36 -2.80
CA ASN A 1 1.36 3.26 -2.89
C ASN A 1 2.12 1.95 -2.99
N CYS A 2 1.57 0.87 -2.45
CA CYS A 2 2.03 -0.50 -2.66
C CYS A 2 0.83 -1.45 -2.71
N TRP A 3 1.07 -2.69 -3.16
CA TRP A 3 0.06 -3.72 -3.26
C TRP A 3 -0.45 -4.18 -1.90
N VAL A 4 -1.65 -4.76 -1.89
CA VAL A 4 -2.40 -5.15 -0.69
C VAL A 4 -1.88 -6.45 -0.04
N ARG A 5 -1.12 -7.27 -0.77
CA ARG A 5 -0.66 -8.59 -0.31
C ARG A 5 0.73 -8.91 -0.86
N LYS A 6 1.20 -10.12 -0.58
CA LYS A 6 2.44 -10.67 -1.11
C LYS A 6 2.52 -10.50 -2.62
N GLY A 7 3.71 -10.14 -3.11
CA GLY A 7 4.00 -10.07 -4.55
C GLY A 7 3.70 -11.38 -5.28
N GLY A 8 3.49 -11.29 -6.59
CA GLY A 8 3.09 -12.42 -7.43
C GLY A 8 2.57 -11.96 -8.79
N ALA A 9 1.53 -12.62 -9.30
CA ALA A 9 0.89 -12.31 -10.58
C ALA A 9 -0.01 -11.06 -10.51
N PHE A 10 0.57 -9.91 -10.17
CA PHE A 10 -0.11 -8.61 -10.06
C PHE A 10 0.60 -7.60 -10.96
N THR A 11 0.45 -7.78 -12.28
CA THR A 11 1.10 -6.93 -13.29
C THR A 11 0.79 -5.46 -13.06
N GLY A 12 1.84 -4.63 -12.97
CA GLY A 12 1.74 -3.18 -12.77
C GLY A 12 1.78 -2.71 -11.31
N GLU A 13 1.72 -3.63 -10.35
CA GLU A 13 1.78 -3.29 -8.92
C GLU A 13 3.18 -3.46 -8.33
N VAL A 14 3.45 -2.75 -7.23
CA VAL A 14 4.70 -2.82 -6.46
C VAL A 14 4.39 -3.37 -5.08
N SER A 15 5.06 -4.45 -4.67
CA SER A 15 4.80 -5.09 -3.38
C SER A 15 5.52 -4.38 -2.23
N ALA A 16 5.05 -4.58 -1.00
CA ALA A 16 5.68 -4.01 0.19
C ALA A 16 7.11 -4.53 0.39
N GLU A 17 7.36 -5.80 0.08
CA GLU A 17 8.67 -6.45 0.18
C GLU A 17 9.69 -5.84 -0.80
N MET A 18 9.25 -5.40 -1.98
CA MET A 18 10.11 -4.69 -2.92
C MET A 18 10.59 -3.36 -2.34
N LEU A 19 9.71 -2.61 -1.67
CA LEU A 19 10.07 -1.36 -1.01
C LEU A 19 11.07 -1.59 0.13
N VAL A 20 10.84 -2.63 0.94
CA VAL A 20 11.75 -3.03 2.03
C VAL A 20 13.11 -3.45 1.48
N ASN A 21 13.15 -4.24 0.41
CA ASN A 21 14.39 -4.68 -0.23
C ASN A 21 15.23 -3.51 -0.76
N LEU A 22 14.57 -2.43 -1.22
CA LEU A 22 15.22 -1.19 -1.66
C LEU A 22 15.55 -0.23 -0.51
N GLY A 23 15.28 -0.60 0.75
CA GLY A 23 15.53 0.26 1.91
C GLY A 23 14.60 1.48 2.00
N ILE A 24 13.43 1.44 1.34
CA ILE A 24 12.44 2.53 1.38
C ILE A 24 11.57 2.36 2.62
N PRO A 25 11.64 3.28 3.62
CA PRO A 25 11.06 3.02 4.94
C PRO A 25 9.58 3.41 5.09
N TRP A 26 9.02 4.17 4.15
CA TRP A 26 7.67 4.74 4.25
C TRP A 26 6.83 4.48 3.00
N VAL A 27 5.51 4.37 3.18
CA VAL A 27 4.55 4.33 2.08
C VAL A 27 3.30 5.15 2.39
N ILE A 28 2.81 5.90 1.40
CA ILE A 28 1.50 6.59 1.44
C ILE A 28 0.43 5.63 0.94
N LEU A 29 -0.65 5.48 1.72
CA LEU A 29 -1.81 4.62 1.43
C LEU A 29 -3.12 5.36 1.66
N GLY A 30 -4.10 5.13 0.78
CA GLY A 30 -5.43 5.74 0.87
C GLY A 30 -5.49 7.21 0.48
N HIS A 31 -4.55 7.70 -0.34
CA HIS A 31 -4.58 9.08 -0.86
C HIS A 31 -5.92 9.37 -1.56
N SER A 32 -6.45 10.59 -1.42
CA SER A 32 -7.78 10.98 -1.91
C SER A 32 -7.97 10.69 -3.40
N GLU A 33 -6.96 10.96 -4.23
CA GLU A 33 -6.95 10.65 -5.66
C GLU A 33 -7.13 9.15 -5.94
N ARG A 34 -6.51 8.27 -5.14
CA ARG A 34 -6.65 6.82 -5.30
C ARG A 34 -8.06 6.35 -4.92
N ARG A 35 -8.68 6.97 -3.92
CA ARG A 35 -10.06 6.69 -3.54
C ARG A 35 -11.04 7.20 -4.60
N ALA A 36 -10.89 8.45 -5.04
CA ALA A 36 -11.80 9.09 -5.98
C ALA A 36 -11.69 8.53 -7.41
N LEU A 37 -10.46 8.36 -7.91
CA LEU A 37 -10.18 7.99 -9.30
C LEU A 37 -10.01 6.48 -9.47
N LEU A 38 -9.29 5.82 -8.55
CA LEU A 38 -8.99 4.37 -8.62
C LEU A 38 -9.91 3.51 -7.75
N LYS A 39 -10.89 4.12 -7.07
CA LYS A 39 -11.94 3.45 -6.30
C LYS A 39 -11.41 2.55 -5.17
N GLU A 40 -10.30 2.92 -4.53
CA GLU A 40 -9.82 2.21 -3.34
C GLU A 40 -10.78 2.41 -2.15
N THR A 41 -11.45 1.33 -1.72
CA THR A 41 -12.38 1.37 -0.58
C THR A 41 -11.64 1.41 0.77
N ASN A 42 -12.37 1.68 1.85
CA ASN A 42 -11.79 1.67 3.20
C ASN A 42 -11.21 0.31 3.57
N GLU A 43 -11.89 -0.76 3.19
CA GLU A 43 -11.47 -2.14 3.43
C GLU A 43 -10.18 -2.44 2.66
N PHE A 44 -10.12 -2.06 1.38
CA PHE A 44 -8.93 -2.27 0.57
C PHE A 44 -7.71 -1.48 1.08
N VAL A 45 -7.92 -0.24 1.52
CA VAL A 45 -6.86 0.56 2.15
C VAL A 45 -6.46 -0.04 3.50
N GLY A 46 -7.42 -0.50 4.30
CA GLY A 46 -7.16 -1.15 5.58
C GLY A 46 -6.28 -2.39 5.43
N ASP A 47 -6.60 -3.26 4.47
CA ASP A 47 -5.79 -4.44 4.15
C ASP A 47 -4.36 -4.04 3.69
N LYS A 48 -4.23 -3.00 2.87
CA LYS A 48 -2.92 -2.47 2.44
C LYS A 48 -2.09 -1.98 3.62
N VAL A 49 -2.71 -1.22 4.52
CA VAL A 49 -2.06 -0.68 5.72
C VAL A 49 -1.59 -1.82 6.61
N ALA A 50 -2.47 -2.79 6.90
CA ALA A 50 -2.13 -3.96 7.70
C ALA A 50 -0.97 -4.76 7.08
N TYR A 51 -1.01 -4.99 5.77
CA TYR A 51 0.06 -5.72 5.08
C TYR A 51 1.39 -4.95 5.11
N ALA A 52 1.39 -3.66 4.76
CA ALA A 52 2.60 -2.83 4.77
C ALA A 52 3.26 -2.78 6.15
N LEU A 53 2.46 -2.60 7.23
CA LEU A 53 2.95 -2.63 8.60
C LEU A 53 3.56 -4.00 8.95
N SER A 54 2.93 -5.10 8.53
CA SER A 54 3.46 -6.46 8.78
C SER A 54 4.81 -6.72 8.12
N GLN A 55 5.12 -6.02 7.02
CA GLN A 55 6.41 -6.09 6.33
C GLN A 55 7.44 -5.10 6.91
N GLY A 56 7.08 -4.32 7.93
CA GLY A 56 7.99 -3.38 8.59
C GLY A 56 8.05 -1.99 7.96
N LEU A 57 7.17 -1.68 7.00
CA LEU A 57 7.05 -0.31 6.48
C LEU A 57 6.32 0.58 7.48
N LYS A 58 6.73 1.85 7.54
CA LYS A 58 5.95 2.89 8.19
C LYS A 58 4.90 3.42 7.21
N VAL A 59 3.70 3.73 7.70
CA VAL A 59 2.57 4.07 6.84
C VAL A 59 2.06 5.48 7.11
N ILE A 60 1.94 6.28 6.05
CA ILE A 60 1.17 7.53 6.04
C ILE A 60 -0.23 7.16 5.52
N ALA A 61 -1.18 6.96 6.44
CA ALA A 61 -2.54 6.60 6.12
C ALA A 61 -3.40 7.87 5.92
N CYS A 62 -3.89 8.08 4.71
CA CYS A 62 -4.70 9.26 4.37
C CYS A 62 -6.20 8.99 4.59
N VAL A 63 -6.86 9.97 5.20
CA VAL A 63 -8.31 10.05 5.43
C VAL A 63 -8.78 11.49 5.15
N GLY A 64 -10.05 11.65 4.77
CA GLY A 64 -10.63 12.93 4.32
C GLY A 64 -11.19 12.86 2.91
#